data_AF-A0AAE3QG66-F1
#
_entry.id   AF-A0AAE3QG66-F1
#
_cell.length_a   1.000
_cell.length_b   1.000
_cell.length_c   1.000
_cell.angle_alpha   90.00
_cell.angle_beta   90.00
_cell.angle_gamma   90.00
#
_symmetry.space_group_name_H-M   'P 1'
#
loop_
_entity.id
_entity.type
_entity.pdbx_description
1 polymer ?
#
loop_
_entity_poly.entity_id
_entity_poly.type
_entity_poly.pdbx_seq_one_letter_code
_entity_poly.pdbx_strand_id
1 'polypeptide(L)'
;MDQVRKAQDFASLHRKGRPVVLYNIWDAGSARCVAEAGAKAIATGSWSVAAAQGFADGQEMPLLLLVDIARSIIQATELPVTIDFEGGYAQDPAEIALNAGRIMDVGAVGINIEDQVVGGNGIHAVDRQAACIEAIREAADHRGIPFFINARTDFFLRETDPVRHSEFMDEAIARAKAYADAGANGFFAPGLADERLIRRLCAEVALPVNIMMRPGAPTMRALSELGVARISHGPFPYREMMRALRTQAEAIYHHG
;
A
#
# COMPACT_ATOMS: atom_id res chain seq x y z
N MET A 1 0.63 11.21 19.82
CA MET A 1 -0.42 10.20 20.13
C MET A 1 0.22 8.81 20.18
N ASP A 2 -0.17 7.92 21.10
CA ASP A 2 0.43 6.58 21.23
C ASP A 2 0.23 5.72 19.95
N GLN A 3 1.25 4.96 19.54
CA GLN A 3 1.27 4.19 18.30
C GLN A 3 0.14 3.16 18.26
N VAL A 4 -0.14 2.49 19.38
CA VAL A 4 -1.23 1.51 19.52
C VAL A 4 -2.57 2.16 19.17
N ARG A 5 -2.83 3.35 19.71
CA ARG A 5 -4.06 4.10 19.43
C ARG A 5 -4.14 4.52 17.96
N LYS A 6 -3.05 5.03 17.37
CA LYS A 6 -3.02 5.36 15.93
C LYS A 6 -3.31 4.12 15.07
N ALA A 7 -2.82 2.95 15.45
CA ALA A 7 -3.07 1.70 14.73
C ALA A 7 -4.52 1.22 14.85
N GLN A 8 -5.12 1.32 16.03
CA GLN A 8 -6.57 1.06 16.23
C GLN A 8 -7.43 2.03 15.42
N ASP A 9 -7.09 3.32 15.46
CA ASP A 9 -7.79 4.35 14.68
C ASP A 9 -7.69 4.05 13.19
N PHE A 10 -6.50 3.73 12.68
CA PHE A 10 -6.28 3.34 11.29
C PHE A 10 -7.12 2.12 10.88
N ALA A 11 -7.11 1.06 11.67
CA ALA A 11 -7.95 -0.12 11.41
C ALA A 11 -9.43 0.25 11.34
N SER A 12 -9.92 1.12 12.24
CA SER A 12 -11.32 1.56 12.29
C SER A 12 -11.79 2.37 11.08
N LEU A 13 -10.87 2.91 10.27
CA LEU A 13 -11.19 3.65 9.05
C LEU A 13 -11.58 2.73 7.88
N HIS A 14 -11.20 1.45 7.91
CA HIS A 14 -11.42 0.50 6.83
C HIS A 14 -12.84 -0.07 6.87
N ARG A 15 -13.81 0.68 6.34
CA ARG A 15 -15.24 0.30 6.36
C ARG A 15 -15.75 0.04 4.96
N LYS A 16 -16.27 -1.18 4.71
CA LYS A 16 -16.90 -1.55 3.44
C LYS A 16 -18.01 -0.53 3.10
N GLY A 17 -17.94 0.03 1.91
CA GLY A 17 -18.90 1.03 1.44
C GLY A 17 -18.73 2.44 2.00
N ARG A 18 -17.69 2.68 2.81
CA ARG A 18 -17.27 4.00 3.25
C ARG A 18 -15.74 4.03 3.38
N PRO A 19 -15.03 3.96 2.24
CA PRO A 19 -13.62 3.66 2.22
C PRO A 19 -12.77 4.76 2.84
N VAL A 20 -11.68 4.37 3.50
CA VAL A 20 -10.60 5.30 3.81
C VAL A 20 -9.87 5.68 2.52
N VAL A 21 -9.57 6.97 2.36
CA VAL A 21 -8.87 7.49 1.18
C VAL A 21 -7.44 7.81 1.58
N LEU A 22 -6.49 7.14 0.94
CA LEU A 22 -5.06 7.35 1.15
C LEU A 22 -4.46 7.97 -0.11
N TYR A 23 -4.13 9.25 -0.01
CA TYR A 23 -3.36 9.94 -1.02
C TYR A 23 -1.87 9.67 -0.74
N ASN A 24 -1.20 8.94 -1.64
CA ASN A 24 0.15 8.46 -1.39
C ASN A 24 1.15 9.62 -1.32
N ILE A 25 1.98 9.63 -0.29
CA ILE A 25 3.05 10.61 -0.02
C ILE A 25 4.44 9.97 -0.20
N TRP A 26 5.49 10.78 -0.20
CA TRP A 26 6.87 10.29 -0.42
C TRP A 26 7.93 10.93 0.49
N ASP A 27 7.60 12.02 1.19
CA ASP A 27 8.49 12.72 2.12
C ASP A 27 7.70 13.45 3.22
N ALA A 28 8.41 14.05 4.17
CA ALA A 28 7.80 14.78 5.28
C ALA A 28 6.97 16.01 4.83
N GLY A 29 7.35 16.66 3.73
CA GLY A 29 6.65 17.84 3.21
C GLY A 29 5.28 17.49 2.62
N SER A 30 5.25 16.47 1.77
CA SER A 30 4.02 15.89 1.21
C SER A 30 3.13 15.32 2.31
N ALA A 31 3.70 14.68 3.34
CA ALA A 31 2.95 14.20 4.50
C ALA A 31 2.19 15.32 5.24
N ARG A 32 2.85 16.46 5.49
CA ARG A 32 2.21 17.64 6.09
C ARG A 32 1.13 18.23 5.21
N CYS A 33 1.42 18.39 3.92
CA CYS A 33 0.46 18.94 2.96
C CYS A 33 -0.84 18.12 2.91
N VAL A 34 -0.72 16.79 2.84
CA VAL A 34 -1.90 15.89 2.80
C VAL A 34 -2.62 15.86 4.15
N ALA A 35 -1.90 15.97 5.28
CA ALA A 35 -2.52 16.06 6.60
C ALA A 35 -3.34 17.36 6.78
N GLU A 36 -2.78 18.51 6.37
CA GLU A 36 -3.44 19.82 6.41
C GLU A 36 -4.66 19.89 5.49
N ALA A 37 -4.65 19.14 4.38
CA ALA A 37 -5.79 18.97 3.49
C ALA A 37 -6.95 18.15 4.11
N GLY A 38 -6.78 17.61 5.32
CA GLY A 38 -7.83 16.96 6.10
C GLY A 38 -7.83 15.42 6.04
N ALA A 39 -6.73 14.81 5.58
CA ALA A 39 -6.58 13.35 5.59
C ALA A 39 -6.76 12.77 7.00
N LYS A 40 -7.29 11.55 7.08
CA LYS A 40 -7.46 10.80 8.34
C LYS A 40 -6.34 9.81 8.61
N ALA A 41 -5.61 9.44 7.57
CA ALA A 41 -4.40 8.64 7.58
C ALA A 41 -3.65 8.89 6.27
N ILE A 42 -2.36 8.54 6.23
CA ILE A 42 -1.52 8.67 5.03
C ILE A 42 -0.76 7.37 4.76
N ALA A 43 -0.40 7.16 3.49
CA ALA A 43 0.38 6.01 3.05
C ALA A 43 1.59 6.47 2.25
N THR A 44 2.74 5.82 2.40
CA THR A 44 3.77 5.92 1.36
C THR A 44 3.38 5.08 0.14
N GLY A 45 3.97 5.34 -1.01
CA GLY A 45 4.03 4.40 -2.13
C GLY A 45 5.48 4.18 -2.52
N SER A 46 5.93 2.92 -2.67
CA SER A 46 7.35 2.59 -2.89
C SER A 46 7.90 3.33 -4.11
N TRP A 47 7.15 3.31 -5.22
CA TRP A 47 7.51 4.01 -6.45
C TRP A 47 7.77 5.50 -6.24
N SER A 48 6.90 6.18 -5.49
CA SER A 48 7.03 7.63 -5.25
C SER A 48 8.20 7.95 -4.32
N VAL A 49 8.41 7.14 -3.29
CA VAL A 49 9.54 7.30 -2.37
C VAL A 49 10.86 7.06 -3.11
N ALA A 50 10.97 5.96 -3.86
CA ALA A 50 12.17 5.64 -4.64
C ALA A 50 12.48 6.74 -5.67
N ALA A 51 11.48 7.14 -6.47
CA ALA A 51 11.65 8.19 -7.47
C ALA A 51 12.08 9.53 -6.87
N ALA A 52 11.54 9.90 -5.70
CA ALA A 52 11.95 11.12 -4.99
C ALA A 52 13.43 11.12 -4.58
N GLN A 53 14.03 9.93 -4.40
CA GLN A 53 15.43 9.75 -4.02
C GLN A 53 16.34 9.38 -5.22
N GLY A 54 15.81 9.34 -6.44
CA GLY A 54 16.56 8.97 -7.63
C GLY A 54 16.78 7.47 -7.82
N PHE A 55 16.03 6.61 -7.11
CA PHE A 55 16.04 5.16 -7.28
C PHE A 55 14.88 4.71 -8.19
N ALA A 56 15.05 3.54 -8.80
CA ALA A 56 13.93 2.81 -9.39
C ALA A 56 13.09 2.12 -8.30
N ASP A 57 11.84 1.81 -8.62
CA ASP A 57 10.97 0.97 -7.78
C ASP A 57 11.42 -0.50 -7.84
N GLY A 58 11.00 -1.34 -6.89
CA GLY A 58 11.40 -2.74 -6.83
C GLY A 58 12.56 -3.02 -5.85
N GLN A 59 12.53 -2.40 -4.67
CA GLN A 59 13.52 -2.55 -3.59
C GLN A 59 14.96 -2.15 -3.96
N GLU A 60 15.16 -1.34 -5.01
CA GLU A 60 16.48 -0.80 -5.38
C GLU A 60 16.98 0.24 -4.35
N MET A 61 16.06 0.90 -3.64
CA MET A 61 16.39 1.81 -2.55
C MET A 61 16.76 1.01 -1.29
N PRO A 62 17.91 1.27 -0.62
CA PRO A 62 18.31 0.53 0.58
C PRO A 62 17.27 0.61 1.71
N LEU A 63 17.00 -0.52 2.38
CA LEU A 63 16.03 -0.60 3.48
C LEU A 63 16.26 0.45 4.58
N LEU A 64 17.52 0.71 4.96
CA LEU A 64 17.82 1.70 6.00
C LEU A 64 17.43 3.13 5.57
N LEU A 65 17.57 3.45 4.29
CA LEU A 65 17.10 4.73 3.75
C LEU A 65 15.57 4.81 3.79
N LEU A 66 14.85 3.73 3.45
CA LEU A 66 13.39 3.66 3.62
C LEU A 66 12.98 3.90 5.07
N VAL A 67 13.66 3.26 6.03
CA VAL A 67 13.38 3.42 7.47
C VAL A 67 13.57 4.87 7.91
N ASP A 68 14.63 5.54 7.44
CA ASP A 68 14.90 6.95 7.77
C ASP A 68 13.86 7.91 7.17
N ILE A 69 13.42 7.65 5.94
CA ILE A 69 12.35 8.41 5.28
C ILE A 69 11.03 8.19 6.02
N ALA A 70 10.69 6.93 6.36
CA ALA A 70 9.49 6.60 7.11
C ALA A 70 9.46 7.31 8.47
N ARG A 71 10.58 7.30 9.21
CA ARG A 71 10.72 8.04 10.48
C ARG A 71 10.42 9.53 10.29
N SER A 72 10.99 10.13 9.25
CA SER A 72 10.82 11.56 8.97
C SER A 72 9.36 11.91 8.64
N ILE A 73 8.68 11.06 7.87
CA ILE A 73 7.25 11.19 7.54
C ILE A 73 6.39 11.07 8.80
N ILE A 74 6.63 10.03 9.62
CA ILE A 74 5.84 9.76 10.82
C ILE A 74 5.99 10.90 11.83
N GLN A 75 7.18 11.46 11.99
CA GLN A 75 7.42 12.62 12.87
C GLN A 75 6.82 13.92 12.35
N ALA A 76 6.49 14.00 11.06
CA ALA A 76 5.95 15.21 10.46
C ALA A 76 4.45 15.42 10.72
N THR A 77 3.74 14.42 11.28
CA THR A 77 2.28 14.45 11.47
C THR A 77 1.79 13.62 12.66
N GLU A 78 0.65 14.00 13.24
CA GLU A 78 -0.05 13.18 14.25
C GLU A 78 -0.92 12.07 13.63
N LEU A 79 -1.08 12.03 12.31
CA LEU A 79 -1.88 11.01 11.64
C LEU A 79 -1.27 9.59 11.76
N PRO A 80 -2.09 8.54 11.63
CA PRO A 80 -1.60 7.19 11.36
C PRO A 80 -0.92 7.12 9.98
N VAL A 81 0.23 6.45 9.92
CA VAL A 81 1.03 6.28 8.70
C VAL A 81 1.24 4.80 8.40
N THR A 82 0.88 4.36 7.21
CA THR A 82 1.19 3.02 6.69
C THR A 82 2.27 3.10 5.60
N ILE A 83 3.17 2.12 5.57
CA ILE A 83 4.32 2.12 4.66
C ILE A 83 4.13 1.07 3.57
N ASP A 84 4.27 1.44 2.30
CA ASP A 84 4.40 0.47 1.23
C ASP A 84 5.77 -0.24 1.35
N PHE A 85 5.75 -1.54 1.64
CA PHE A 85 6.93 -2.30 2.03
C PHE A 85 7.34 -3.37 1.00
N GLU A 86 6.78 -3.27 -0.21
CA GLU A 86 7.10 -4.13 -1.36
C GLU A 86 7.08 -5.61 -0.95
N GLY A 87 8.13 -6.37 -1.28
CA GLY A 87 8.31 -7.78 -0.91
C GLY A 87 8.97 -8.01 0.46
N GLY A 88 9.18 -6.95 1.26
CA GLY A 88 9.73 -7.05 2.62
C GLY A 88 11.25 -6.98 2.75
N TYR A 89 11.97 -6.61 1.67
CA TYR A 89 13.43 -6.42 1.66
C TYR A 89 14.26 -7.64 2.08
N ALA A 90 13.69 -8.83 1.96
CA ALA A 90 14.34 -10.12 2.17
C ALA A 90 13.55 -11.22 1.44
N GLN A 91 14.10 -12.44 1.39
CA GLN A 91 13.41 -13.60 0.82
C GLN A 91 12.83 -14.51 1.90
N ASP A 92 13.55 -14.67 3.00
CA ASP A 92 13.16 -15.50 4.14
C ASP A 92 12.09 -14.80 5.00
N PRO A 93 11.00 -15.50 5.38
CA PRO A 93 9.94 -14.92 6.22
C PRO A 93 10.42 -14.33 7.56
N ALA A 94 11.40 -14.94 8.22
CA ALA A 94 11.90 -14.44 9.50
C ALA A 94 12.71 -13.15 9.30
N GLU A 95 13.53 -13.08 8.25
CA GLU A 95 14.22 -11.83 7.86
C GLU A 95 13.24 -10.72 7.48
N ILE A 96 12.17 -11.04 6.74
CA ILE A 96 11.09 -10.10 6.41
C ILE A 96 10.44 -9.56 7.69
N ALA A 97 10.16 -10.42 8.67
CA ALA A 97 9.59 -10.01 9.95
C ALA A 97 10.55 -9.10 10.75
N LEU A 98 11.86 -9.39 10.74
CA LEU A 98 12.88 -8.52 11.34
C LEU A 98 12.90 -7.14 10.65
N ASN A 99 12.81 -7.10 9.33
CA ASN A 99 12.78 -5.86 8.55
C ASN A 99 11.49 -5.07 8.81
N ALA A 100 10.34 -5.74 8.86
CA ALA A 100 9.06 -5.12 9.22
C ALA A 100 9.10 -4.56 10.65
N GLY A 101 9.80 -5.23 11.58
CA GLY A 101 10.09 -4.72 12.91
C GLY A 101 10.73 -3.33 12.88
N ARG A 102 11.69 -3.07 11.99
CA ARG A 102 12.33 -1.74 11.85
C ARG A 102 11.34 -0.65 11.43
N ILE A 103 10.35 -1.00 10.62
CA ILE A 103 9.27 -0.09 10.21
C ILE A 103 8.30 0.17 11.37
N MET A 104 7.97 -0.86 12.16
CA MET A 104 7.18 -0.71 13.38
C MET A 104 7.90 0.17 14.42
N ASP A 105 9.21 -0.01 14.59
CA ASP A 105 10.03 0.69 15.59
C ASP A 105 10.11 2.20 15.34
N VAL A 106 9.91 2.65 14.09
CA VAL A 106 9.82 4.10 13.75
C VAL A 106 8.41 4.67 13.87
N GLY A 107 7.43 3.88 14.31
CA GLY A 107 6.07 4.34 14.61
C GLY A 107 5.04 4.09 13.51
N ALA A 108 5.36 3.30 12.48
CA ALA A 108 4.38 2.95 11.45
C ALA A 108 3.25 2.13 12.08
N VAL A 109 2.04 2.25 11.53
CA VAL A 109 0.85 1.57 12.05
C VAL A 109 0.35 0.43 11.17
N GLY A 110 0.96 0.27 9.99
CA GLY A 110 0.65 -0.81 9.07
C GLY A 110 1.57 -0.78 7.86
N ILE A 111 1.46 -1.80 7.03
CA ILE A 111 2.20 -1.91 5.76
C ILE A 111 1.31 -2.40 4.62
N ASN A 112 1.75 -2.15 3.39
CA ASN A 112 1.47 -3.06 2.29
C ASN A 112 2.61 -4.08 2.17
N ILE A 113 2.30 -5.36 1.96
CA ILE A 113 3.27 -6.42 1.64
C ILE A 113 2.76 -7.17 0.41
N GLU A 114 3.59 -7.28 -0.62
CA GLU A 114 3.20 -7.82 -1.93
C GLU A 114 3.70 -9.24 -2.15
N ASP A 115 2.95 -10.00 -2.96
CA ASP A 115 3.28 -11.38 -3.32
C ASP A 115 4.08 -11.51 -4.61
N GLN A 116 4.42 -10.40 -5.27
CA GLN A 116 5.31 -10.40 -6.41
C GLN A 116 6.75 -10.80 -6.02
N VAL A 117 7.42 -11.51 -6.93
CA VAL A 117 8.87 -11.74 -6.86
C VAL A 117 9.60 -10.45 -7.28
N VAL A 118 10.04 -9.65 -6.32
CA VAL A 118 10.80 -8.41 -6.58
C VAL A 118 12.12 -8.73 -7.28
N GLY A 119 12.43 -7.99 -8.36
CA GLY A 119 13.60 -8.24 -9.21
C GLY A 119 13.51 -9.50 -10.08
N GLY A 120 12.40 -10.24 -10.00
CA GLY A 120 12.15 -11.47 -10.75
C GLY A 120 10.87 -11.43 -11.57
N ASN A 121 10.48 -12.61 -12.05
CA ASN A 121 9.22 -12.78 -12.78
C ASN A 121 8.24 -13.61 -11.95
N GLY A 122 6.98 -13.20 -11.95
CA GLY A 122 5.87 -13.94 -11.36
C GLY A 122 5.51 -13.50 -9.95
N ILE A 123 4.70 -14.35 -9.33
CA ILE A 123 4.09 -14.18 -8.02
C ILE A 123 4.46 -15.40 -7.19
N HIS A 124 4.79 -15.19 -5.93
CA HIS A 124 5.11 -16.25 -4.98
C HIS A 124 3.92 -17.21 -4.79
N ALA A 125 4.23 -18.46 -4.46
CA ALA A 125 3.22 -19.41 -4.01
C ALA A 125 2.44 -18.85 -2.81
N VAL A 126 1.13 -19.13 -2.76
CA VAL A 126 0.24 -18.62 -1.72
C VAL A 126 0.75 -18.95 -0.31
N ASP A 127 1.22 -20.18 -0.09
CA ASP A 127 1.72 -20.63 1.21
C ASP A 127 2.99 -19.88 1.64
N ARG A 128 3.88 -19.54 0.70
CA ARG A 128 5.06 -18.72 1.00
C ARG A 128 4.62 -17.34 1.49
N GLN A 129 3.71 -16.70 0.76
CA GLN A 129 3.28 -15.35 1.12
C GLN A 129 2.51 -15.35 2.44
N ALA A 130 1.67 -16.37 2.68
CA ALA A 130 1.00 -16.58 3.95
C ALA A 130 2.02 -16.68 5.10
N ALA A 131 3.09 -17.47 4.94
CA ALA A 131 4.15 -17.57 5.95
C ALA A 131 4.87 -16.23 6.20
N CYS A 132 5.07 -15.40 5.17
CA CYS A 132 5.60 -14.04 5.35
C CYS A 132 4.64 -13.15 6.17
N ILE A 133 3.34 -13.21 5.87
CA ILE A 133 2.31 -12.44 6.58
C ILE A 133 2.23 -12.88 8.05
N GLU A 134 2.24 -14.19 8.30
CA GLU A 134 2.22 -14.79 9.64
C GLU A 134 3.43 -14.34 10.46
N ALA A 135 4.65 -14.40 9.90
CA ALA A 135 5.86 -13.94 10.59
C ALA A 135 5.80 -12.45 10.96
N ILE A 136 5.26 -11.59 10.07
CA ILE A 136 5.06 -10.16 10.36
C ILE A 136 4.00 -9.96 11.45
N ARG A 137 2.90 -10.74 11.40
CA ARG A 137 1.81 -10.71 12.39
C ARG A 137 2.33 -11.05 13.78
N GLU A 138 3.07 -12.16 13.91
CA GLU A 138 3.72 -12.58 15.15
C GLU A 138 4.65 -11.49 15.69
N ALA A 139 5.50 -10.91 14.84
CA ALA A 139 6.41 -9.83 15.24
C ALA A 139 5.68 -8.58 15.75
N ALA A 140 4.50 -8.27 15.20
CA ALA A 140 3.64 -7.19 15.68
C ALA A 140 2.92 -7.54 16.98
N ASP A 141 2.44 -8.78 17.13
CA ASP A 141 1.79 -9.24 18.36
C ASP A 141 2.75 -9.26 19.55
N HIS A 142 3.99 -9.71 19.35
CA HIS A 142 5.04 -9.65 20.36
C HIS A 142 5.35 -8.22 20.82
N ARG A 143 5.11 -7.21 19.96
CA ARG A 143 5.24 -5.79 20.30
C ARG A 143 3.97 -5.18 20.89
N GLY A 144 2.86 -5.93 20.92
CA GLY A 144 1.56 -5.41 21.36
C GLY A 144 0.96 -4.35 20.43
N ILE A 145 1.41 -4.30 19.16
CA ILE A 145 0.94 -3.33 18.17
C ILE A 145 -0.16 -3.99 17.34
N PRO A 146 -1.39 -3.45 17.28
CA PRO A 146 -2.44 -3.93 16.39
C PRO A 146 -2.15 -3.47 14.95
N PHE A 147 -1.01 -3.92 14.42
CA PHE A 147 -0.42 -3.47 13.18
C PHE A 147 -1.26 -3.92 11.98
N PHE A 148 -1.59 -2.99 11.08
CA PHE A 148 -2.44 -3.27 9.94
C PHE A 148 -1.63 -3.84 8.76
N ILE A 149 -1.74 -5.13 8.50
CA ILE A 149 -1.09 -5.79 7.35
C ILE A 149 -2.06 -5.78 6.17
N ASN A 150 -1.79 -4.97 5.16
CA ASN A 150 -2.55 -4.92 3.91
C ASN A 150 -1.87 -5.82 2.88
N ALA A 151 -2.35 -7.06 2.75
CA ALA A 151 -1.77 -8.04 1.84
C ALA A 151 -2.12 -7.69 0.38
N ARG A 152 -1.10 -7.47 -0.45
CA ARG A 152 -1.22 -7.10 -1.85
C ARG A 152 -1.01 -8.31 -2.74
N THR A 153 -1.88 -8.46 -3.74
CA THR A 153 -1.65 -9.41 -4.83
C THR A 153 -1.43 -8.67 -6.15
N ASP A 154 -0.41 -9.06 -6.90
CA ASP A 154 0.02 -8.32 -8.10
C ASP A 154 -0.53 -8.86 -9.43
N PHE A 155 -1.45 -9.84 -9.40
CA PHE A 155 -2.07 -10.38 -10.62
C PHE A 155 -2.58 -9.29 -11.57
N PHE A 156 -3.40 -8.39 -11.04
CA PHE A 156 -4.10 -7.38 -11.84
C PHE A 156 -3.22 -6.19 -12.24
N LEU A 157 -2.11 -5.98 -11.53
CA LEU A 157 -1.16 -4.93 -11.88
C LEU A 157 -0.17 -5.41 -12.96
N ARG A 158 0.24 -6.69 -12.88
CA ARG A 158 1.13 -7.32 -13.85
C ARG A 158 0.41 -7.67 -15.15
N GLU A 159 -0.85 -8.09 -15.09
CA GLU A 159 -1.66 -8.32 -16.28
C GLU A 159 -2.15 -6.99 -16.85
N THR A 160 -1.60 -6.60 -18.01
CA THR A 160 -1.94 -5.33 -18.66
C THR A 160 -3.21 -5.41 -19.49
N ASP A 161 -3.71 -6.61 -19.82
CA ASP A 161 -5.00 -6.81 -20.48
C ASP A 161 -6.13 -7.00 -19.44
N PRO A 162 -7.00 -5.99 -19.25
CA PRO A 162 -8.09 -6.09 -18.27
C PRO A 162 -9.09 -7.22 -18.56
N VAL A 163 -9.20 -7.69 -19.81
CA VAL A 163 -10.12 -8.79 -20.15
C VAL A 163 -9.72 -10.08 -19.42
N ARG A 164 -8.41 -10.28 -19.25
CA ARG A 164 -7.82 -11.45 -18.61
C ARG A 164 -7.89 -11.40 -17.09
N HIS A 165 -8.25 -10.25 -16.49
CA HIS A 165 -8.39 -10.13 -15.03
C HIS A 165 -9.41 -11.12 -14.46
N SER A 166 -10.44 -11.47 -15.23
CA SER A 166 -11.43 -12.47 -14.83
C SER A 166 -10.83 -13.86 -14.57
N GLU A 167 -9.73 -14.22 -15.24
CA GLU A 167 -9.01 -15.49 -15.08
C GLU A 167 -8.35 -15.62 -13.69
N PHE A 168 -8.03 -14.50 -13.04
CA PHE A 168 -7.32 -14.48 -11.75
C PHE A 168 -8.23 -14.35 -10.54
N MET A 169 -9.54 -14.18 -10.72
CA MET A 169 -10.46 -13.86 -9.62
C MET A 169 -10.53 -14.95 -8.56
N ASP A 170 -10.66 -16.21 -8.97
CA ASP A 170 -10.81 -17.33 -8.03
C ASP A 170 -9.53 -17.51 -7.20
N GLU A 171 -8.37 -17.38 -7.85
CA GLU A 171 -7.05 -17.42 -7.21
C GLU A 171 -6.83 -16.22 -6.26
N ALA A 172 -7.22 -15.01 -6.67
CA ALA A 172 -7.13 -13.82 -5.82
C ALA A 172 -8.02 -13.95 -4.57
N ILE A 173 -9.22 -14.52 -4.69
CA ILE A 173 -10.13 -14.76 -3.56
C ILE A 173 -9.57 -15.85 -2.64
N ALA A 174 -9.02 -16.93 -3.20
CA ALA A 174 -8.37 -17.98 -2.42
C ALA A 174 -7.17 -17.45 -1.63
N ARG A 175 -6.33 -16.60 -2.25
CA ARG A 175 -5.24 -15.90 -1.58
C ARG A 175 -5.72 -14.95 -0.50
N ALA A 176 -6.75 -14.16 -0.77
CA ALA A 176 -7.31 -13.26 0.23
C ALA A 176 -7.75 -14.02 1.49
N LYS A 177 -8.32 -15.23 1.33
CA LYS A 177 -8.64 -16.12 2.45
C LYS A 177 -7.38 -16.62 3.16
N ALA A 178 -6.40 -17.17 2.43
CA ALA A 178 -5.15 -17.66 3.03
C ALA A 178 -4.38 -16.56 3.78
N TYR A 179 -4.36 -15.34 3.22
CA TYR A 179 -3.73 -14.18 3.82
C TYR A 179 -4.50 -13.71 5.06
N ALA A 180 -5.83 -13.78 5.07
CA ALA A 180 -6.64 -13.52 6.25
C ALA A 180 -6.35 -14.54 7.37
N ASP A 181 -6.28 -15.82 7.03
CA ASP A 181 -5.95 -16.91 7.96
C ASP A 181 -4.53 -16.73 8.55
N ALA A 182 -3.60 -16.19 7.77
CA ALA A 182 -2.24 -15.82 8.21
C ALA A 182 -2.16 -14.51 9.03
N GLY A 183 -3.27 -13.78 9.19
CA GLY A 183 -3.35 -12.58 10.02
C GLY A 183 -3.31 -11.23 9.29
N ALA A 184 -3.53 -11.20 7.97
CA ALA A 184 -3.73 -9.96 7.24
C ALA A 184 -5.00 -9.23 7.69
N ASN A 185 -4.99 -7.90 7.64
CA ASN A 185 -6.10 -7.02 8.02
C ASN A 185 -6.81 -6.40 6.81
N GLY A 186 -6.21 -6.46 5.63
CA GLY A 186 -6.75 -5.92 4.39
C GLY A 186 -6.22 -6.68 3.18
N PHE A 187 -6.94 -6.57 2.06
CA PHE A 187 -6.57 -7.18 0.79
C PHE A 187 -6.49 -6.13 -0.30
N PHE A 188 -5.37 -6.05 -1.01
CA PHE A 188 -5.12 -5.04 -2.03
C PHE A 188 -4.96 -5.67 -3.42
N ALA A 189 -5.83 -5.25 -4.35
CA ALA A 189 -5.81 -5.66 -5.76
C ALA A 189 -5.49 -4.46 -6.68
N PRO A 190 -4.23 -3.98 -6.71
CA PRO A 190 -3.83 -2.91 -7.62
C PRO A 190 -4.03 -3.33 -9.07
N GLY A 191 -4.47 -2.40 -9.93
CA GLY A 191 -4.67 -2.64 -11.36
C GLY A 191 -6.08 -3.11 -11.73
N LEU A 192 -6.83 -3.71 -10.80
CA LEU A 192 -8.22 -4.12 -11.01
C LEU A 192 -9.13 -2.88 -11.14
N ALA A 193 -9.79 -2.72 -12.29
CA ALA A 193 -10.65 -1.57 -12.58
C ALA A 193 -12.08 -1.92 -13.03
N ASP A 194 -12.34 -3.18 -13.40
CA ASP A 194 -13.68 -3.62 -13.82
C ASP A 194 -14.65 -3.65 -12.62
N GLU A 195 -15.76 -2.90 -12.72
CA GLU A 195 -16.72 -2.77 -11.62
C GLU A 195 -17.40 -4.09 -11.21
N ARG A 196 -17.65 -5.00 -12.17
CA ARG A 196 -18.22 -6.32 -11.84
C ARG A 196 -17.21 -7.15 -11.05
N LEU A 197 -15.95 -7.16 -11.47
CA LEU A 197 -14.89 -7.89 -10.78
C LEU A 197 -14.61 -7.31 -9.39
N ILE A 198 -14.58 -5.99 -9.25
CA ILE A 198 -14.43 -5.30 -7.95
C ILE A 198 -15.60 -5.65 -7.02
N ARG A 199 -16.84 -5.60 -7.52
CA ARG A 199 -18.03 -5.99 -6.74
C ARG A 199 -17.94 -7.43 -6.25
N ARG A 200 -17.53 -8.34 -7.13
CA ARG A 200 -17.33 -9.76 -6.82
C ARG A 200 -16.27 -9.90 -5.71
N LEU A 201 -15.12 -9.25 -5.88
CA LEU A 201 -14.04 -9.29 -4.89
C LEU A 201 -14.51 -8.80 -3.51
N CYS A 202 -15.20 -7.65 -3.46
CA CYS A 202 -15.67 -7.08 -2.19
C CYS A 202 -16.75 -7.94 -1.49
N ALA A 203 -17.54 -8.69 -2.28
CA ALA A 203 -18.58 -9.59 -1.78
C ALA A 203 -18.01 -10.91 -1.24
N GLU A 204 -17.01 -11.49 -1.93
CA GLU A 204 -16.45 -12.81 -1.58
C GLU A 204 -15.26 -12.74 -0.61
N VAL A 205 -14.53 -11.61 -0.56
CA VAL A 205 -13.42 -11.42 0.37
C VAL A 205 -13.90 -10.86 1.71
N ALA A 206 -13.57 -11.55 2.79
CA ALA A 206 -13.90 -11.13 4.16
C ALA A 206 -13.13 -9.86 4.56
N LEU A 207 -11.86 -9.76 4.16
CA LEU A 207 -11.00 -8.61 4.44
C LEU A 207 -11.52 -7.30 3.79
N PRO A 208 -11.30 -6.13 4.41
CA PRO A 208 -11.41 -4.84 3.76
C PRO A 208 -10.59 -4.79 2.45
N VAL A 209 -11.28 -4.58 1.32
CA VAL A 209 -10.63 -4.49 0.00
C VAL A 209 -10.10 -3.07 -0.24
N ASN A 210 -8.84 -2.99 -0.65
CA ASN A 210 -8.17 -1.80 -1.17
C ASN A 210 -8.14 -1.83 -2.71
N ILE A 211 -8.51 -0.72 -3.36
CA ILE A 211 -8.38 -0.52 -4.81
C ILE A 211 -7.55 0.73 -5.08
N MET A 212 -6.66 0.66 -6.08
CA MET A 212 -5.82 1.78 -6.48
C MET A 212 -6.49 2.61 -7.58
N MET A 213 -6.65 3.91 -7.33
CA MET A 213 -7.02 4.89 -8.35
C MET A 213 -5.93 4.95 -9.43
N ARG A 214 -6.37 4.95 -10.68
CA ARG A 214 -5.53 5.12 -11.88
C ARG A 214 -6.39 5.71 -13.00
N PRO A 215 -5.79 6.22 -14.09
CA PRO A 215 -6.54 6.50 -15.31
C PRO A 215 -7.36 5.28 -15.72
N GLY A 216 -8.67 5.49 -15.90
CA GLY A 216 -9.64 4.44 -16.22
C GLY A 216 -10.27 3.70 -15.02
N ALA A 217 -9.87 3.99 -13.78
CA ALA A 217 -10.52 3.42 -12.60
C ALA A 217 -11.93 4.02 -12.39
N PRO A 218 -12.87 3.26 -11.77
CA PRO A 218 -14.16 3.81 -11.37
C PRO A 218 -14.01 5.00 -10.42
N THR A 219 -15.01 5.87 -10.39
CA THR A 219 -15.01 7.00 -9.45
C THR A 219 -14.98 6.50 -8.00
N MET A 220 -14.47 7.32 -7.07
CA MET A 220 -14.48 6.97 -5.64
C MET A 220 -15.89 6.66 -5.11
N ARG A 221 -16.91 7.35 -5.62
CA ARG A 221 -18.31 7.07 -5.30
C ARG A 221 -18.71 5.69 -5.79
N ALA A 222 -18.41 5.35 -7.05
CA ALA A 222 -18.69 4.03 -7.59
C ALA A 222 -17.98 2.95 -6.76
N LEU A 223 -16.68 3.09 -6.49
CA LEU A 223 -15.93 2.15 -5.63
C LEU A 223 -16.58 1.96 -4.25
N SER A 224 -17.06 3.05 -3.64
CA SER A 224 -17.84 2.98 -2.39
C SER A 224 -19.10 2.14 -2.56
N GLU A 225 -19.90 2.37 -3.61
CA GLU A 225 -21.13 1.61 -3.91
C GLU A 225 -20.85 0.13 -4.28
N LEU A 226 -19.61 -0.20 -4.70
CA LEU A 226 -19.15 -1.58 -4.93
C LEU A 226 -18.73 -2.31 -3.65
N GLY A 227 -18.59 -1.60 -2.52
CA GLY A 227 -18.22 -2.17 -1.22
C GLY A 227 -16.74 -2.06 -0.86
N VAL A 228 -15.95 -1.28 -1.62
CA VAL A 228 -14.54 -1.02 -1.33
C VAL A 228 -14.39 -0.35 0.06
N ALA A 229 -13.33 -0.70 0.79
CA ALA A 229 -13.06 -0.24 2.15
C ALA A 229 -11.81 0.65 2.26
N ARG A 230 -10.95 0.64 1.25
CA ARG A 230 -9.78 1.53 1.12
C ARG A 230 -9.55 1.91 -0.34
N ILE A 231 -9.19 3.16 -0.58
CA ILE A 231 -8.83 3.67 -1.90
C ILE A 231 -7.44 4.31 -1.80
N SER A 232 -6.46 3.82 -2.57
CA SER A 232 -5.10 4.39 -2.66
C SER A 232 -4.85 5.05 -4.01
N HIS A 233 -3.79 5.85 -4.13
CA HIS A 233 -3.49 6.62 -5.36
C HIS A 233 -2.15 6.26 -6.02
N GLY A 234 -1.40 5.30 -5.45
CA GLY A 234 -0.15 4.83 -6.03
C GLY A 234 0.80 5.98 -6.39
N PRO A 235 1.47 5.94 -7.55
CA PRO A 235 2.45 6.97 -7.92
C PRO A 235 1.84 8.23 -8.55
N PHE A 236 0.53 8.26 -8.82
CA PHE A 236 -0.08 9.34 -9.61
C PHE A 236 0.09 10.73 -8.99
N PRO A 237 -0.09 10.92 -7.67
CA PRO A 237 0.17 12.20 -7.01
C PRO A 237 1.58 12.77 -7.28
N TYR A 238 2.60 11.93 -7.12
CA TYR A 238 3.99 12.33 -7.36
C TYR A 238 4.21 12.69 -8.84
N ARG A 239 3.69 11.85 -9.75
CA ARG A 239 3.87 12.04 -11.20
C ARG A 239 3.26 13.36 -11.68
N GLU A 240 2.10 13.74 -11.14
CA GLU A 240 1.45 15.02 -11.43
C GLU A 240 2.29 16.20 -10.93
N MET A 241 2.78 16.14 -9.68
CA MET A 241 3.60 17.21 -9.10
C MET A 241 4.93 17.38 -9.83
N MET A 242 5.62 16.27 -10.17
CA MET A 242 6.87 16.34 -10.93
C MET A 242 6.67 16.84 -12.37
N ARG A 243 5.52 16.56 -12.99
CA ARG A 243 5.16 17.13 -14.29
C ARG A 243 5.01 18.65 -14.18
N ALA A 244 4.26 19.13 -13.19
CA ALA A 244 4.06 20.56 -12.98
C ALA A 244 5.39 21.29 -12.71
N LEU A 245 6.25 20.73 -11.85
CA LEU A 245 7.58 21.27 -11.57
C LEU A 245 8.42 21.37 -12.85
N ARG A 246 8.46 20.29 -13.65
CA ARG A 246 9.20 20.26 -14.91
C ARG A 246 8.69 21.34 -15.88
N THR A 247 7.37 21.42 -16.08
CA THR A 247 6.77 22.40 -16.98
C THR A 247 7.09 23.85 -16.57
N GLN A 248 7.08 24.14 -15.26
CA GLN A 248 7.44 25.47 -14.75
C GLN A 248 8.93 25.78 -14.96
N ALA A 249 9.81 24.81 -14.72
CA ALA A 249 11.25 24.97 -14.97
C ALA A 249 11.55 25.13 -16.47
N GLU A 250 10.91 24.34 -17.33
CA GLU A 250 11.02 24.42 -18.79
C GLU A 250 10.60 25.81 -19.30
N ALA A 251 9.55 26.41 -18.74
CA ALA A 251 9.14 27.76 -19.12
C ALA A 251 10.24 28.82 -18.82
N ILE A 252 11.04 28.63 -17.76
CA ILE A 252 12.15 29.54 -17.44
C ILE A 252 13.36 29.30 -18.35
N TYR A 253 13.72 28.03 -18.60
CA TYR A 253 14.94 27.71 -19.34
C TYR A 253 14.79 27.65 -20.86
N HIS A 254 13.56 27.49 -21.38
CA HIS A 254 13.28 27.44 -22.83
C HIS A 254 12.65 28.73 -23.38
N HIS A 255 12.15 29.62 -22.53
CA HIS A 255 11.50 30.87 -22.93
C HIS A 255 12.00 32.10 -22.17
N GLY A 256 13.33 32.19 -21.97
CA GLY A 256 13.98 33.30 -21.27
C GLY A 256 13.43 34.68 -21.61
#